data_AF-A0ABD3FMT6-F1
#
_entry.id   AF-A0ABD3FMT6-F1
#
_cell.length_a   1.000
_cell.length_b   1.000
_cell.length_c   1.000
_cell.angle_alpha   90.00
_cell.angle_beta   90.00
_cell.angle_gamma   90.00
#
_symmetry.space_group_name_H-M   'P 1'
#
loop_
_entity.id
_entity.type
_entity.pdbx_description
1 polymer ?
#
loop_
_entity_poly.entity_id
_entity_poly.type
_entity_poly.pdbx_seq_one_letter_code
_entity_poly.pdbx_strand_id
1 'polypeptide(L)'
;MLAQMLEKGTSGAPIEEDSTSHPLFEGGKSWVHSITTISSPNQGTTLADGFSKIGDGVKDALVGILSVLGVAGDATKAVFDAQLDQWNISSRIDGESIGAYFDRFFSSKLFDLSFKDTCLWSLSHAGVKEENSWVTHG
;
A
#
# COMPACT_ATOMS: atom_id res chain seq x y z
N MET A 1 -4.62 -11.33 0.52
CA MET A 1 -4.23 -11.51 -0.90
C MET A 1 -3.18 -12.60 -1.18
N LEU A 2 -1.99 -12.61 -0.55
CA LEU A 2 -0.89 -13.53 -0.96
C LEU A 2 -1.27 -15.03 -0.96
N ALA A 3 -1.88 -15.53 0.13
CA ALA A 3 -2.28 -16.93 0.21
C ALA A 3 -3.30 -17.32 -0.87
N GLN A 4 -4.25 -16.41 -1.18
CA GLN A 4 -5.20 -16.56 -2.28
C GLN A 4 -4.48 -16.72 -3.62
N MET A 5 -3.48 -15.88 -3.91
CA MET A 5 -2.71 -15.98 -5.17
C MET A 5 -1.89 -17.26 -5.25
N LEU A 6 -1.24 -17.65 -4.15
CA LEU A 6 -0.48 -18.90 -4.10
C LEU A 6 -1.37 -20.11 -4.39
N GLU A 7 -2.57 -20.16 -3.81
CA GLU A 7 -3.46 -21.31 -3.97
C GLU A 7 -4.24 -21.30 -5.29
N LYS A 8 -4.75 -20.14 -5.72
CA LYS A 8 -5.75 -20.02 -6.80
C LYS A 8 -5.33 -19.10 -7.95
N GLY A 9 -4.12 -18.54 -7.90
CA GLY A 9 -3.69 -17.53 -8.86
C GLY A 9 -4.52 -16.25 -8.74
N THR A 10 -4.75 -15.57 -9.85
CA THR A 10 -5.55 -14.34 -9.91
C THR A 10 -7.03 -14.59 -10.20
N SER A 11 -7.53 -15.82 -10.07
CA SER A 11 -8.92 -16.14 -10.38
C SER A 11 -9.89 -15.34 -9.51
N GLY A 12 -10.84 -14.64 -10.15
CA GLY A 12 -11.83 -13.78 -9.49
C GLY A 12 -11.30 -12.40 -9.07
N ALA A 13 -10.02 -12.11 -9.27
CA ALA A 13 -9.48 -10.77 -9.02
C ALA A 13 -10.07 -9.74 -10.01
N PRO A 14 -10.11 -8.44 -9.66
CA PRO A 14 -10.54 -7.38 -10.58
C PRO A 14 -9.76 -7.35 -11.90
N ILE A 15 -8.50 -7.79 -11.86
CA ILE A 15 -7.62 -7.99 -13.02
C ILE A 15 -7.09 -9.41 -12.92
N GLU A 16 -7.45 -10.26 -13.88
CA GLU A 16 -6.88 -11.61 -13.99
C GLU A 16 -5.61 -11.55 -14.84
N GLU A 17 -4.52 -12.09 -14.31
CA GLU A 17 -3.22 -12.17 -14.97
C GLU A 17 -3.07 -13.48 -15.74
N ASP A 18 -2.19 -13.47 -16.75
CA ASP A 18 -1.81 -14.70 -17.44
C ASP A 18 -1.03 -15.60 -16.48
N SER A 19 -1.55 -16.81 -16.24
CA SER A 19 -0.92 -17.84 -15.42
C SER A 19 0.53 -18.17 -15.83
N THR A 20 0.90 -17.97 -17.10
CA THR A 20 2.25 -18.27 -17.61
C THR A 20 3.23 -17.12 -17.45
N SER A 21 2.75 -15.92 -17.13
CA SER A 21 3.58 -14.72 -17.02
C SER A 21 4.43 -14.71 -15.74
N HIS A 22 3.95 -15.34 -14.66
CA HIS A 22 4.68 -15.46 -13.41
C HIS A 22 4.20 -16.66 -12.59
N PRO A 23 5.09 -17.43 -11.93
CA PRO A 23 4.70 -18.60 -11.14
C PRO A 23 3.67 -18.33 -10.03
N LEU A 24 3.61 -17.09 -9.52
CA LEU A 24 2.60 -16.70 -8.53
C LEU A 24 1.17 -16.82 -9.08
N PHE A 25 0.97 -16.56 -10.37
CA PHE A 25 -0.37 -16.50 -10.98
C PHE A 25 -0.89 -17.88 -11.43
N GLU A 26 -0.03 -18.89 -11.47
CA GLU A 26 -0.42 -20.28 -11.75
C GLU A 26 -1.33 -20.89 -10.66
N GLY A 27 -1.24 -20.40 -9.43
CA GLY A 27 -1.86 -21.06 -8.28
C GLY A 27 -1.23 -22.41 -7.92
N GLY A 28 -1.97 -23.24 -7.18
CA GLY A 28 -1.60 -24.61 -6.81
C GLY A 28 -0.57 -24.75 -5.68
N LYS A 29 -0.22 -23.66 -4.99
CA LYS A 29 0.87 -23.62 -3.99
C LYS A 29 0.29 -23.53 -2.57
N SER A 30 0.26 -24.66 -1.88
CA SER A 30 -0.09 -24.73 -0.44
C SER A 30 1.14 -24.49 0.43
N TRP A 31 1.64 -23.26 0.44
CA TRP A 31 2.88 -22.88 1.14
C TRP A 31 2.64 -22.19 2.49
N VAL A 32 1.43 -21.68 2.72
CA VAL A 32 1.07 -20.96 3.94
C VAL A 32 0.39 -21.93 4.90
N HIS A 33 0.99 -22.13 6.07
CA HIS A 33 0.41 -23.00 7.10
C HIS A 33 -0.63 -22.26 7.98
N SER A 34 -0.34 -21.02 8.36
CA SER A 34 -1.24 -20.21 9.18
C SER A 34 -1.05 -18.72 8.91
N ILE A 35 -2.12 -17.95 9.11
CA ILE A 35 -2.11 -16.49 9.02
C ILE A 35 -2.61 -15.93 10.35
N THR A 36 -1.86 -15.02 10.95
CA THR A 36 -2.28 -14.30 12.17
C THR A 36 -2.17 -12.80 11.89
N THR A 37 -3.30 -12.11 11.97
CA THR A 37 -3.40 -10.67 11.73
C THR A 37 -3.61 -9.94 13.05
N ILE A 38 -2.85 -8.89 13.32
CA ILE A 38 -2.96 -8.08 14.56
C ILE A 38 -3.30 -6.65 14.16
N SER A 39 -4.41 -6.12 14.68
CA SER A 39 -4.92 -4.78 14.37
C SER A 39 -5.04 -4.49 12.87
N SER A 40 -5.28 -5.53 12.06
CA SER A 40 -5.37 -5.40 10.62
C SER A 40 -6.78 -4.95 10.21
N PRO A 41 -6.91 -3.97 9.30
CA PRO A 41 -8.19 -3.41 8.89
C PRO A 41 -8.91 -4.32 7.90
N ASN A 42 -9.25 -5.55 8.32
CA ASN A 42 -9.95 -6.55 7.48
C ASN A 42 -11.38 -6.12 7.06
N GLN A 43 -11.87 -5.02 7.61
CA GLN A 43 -13.14 -4.38 7.24
C GLN A 43 -12.96 -2.91 6.78
N GLY A 44 -11.72 -2.49 6.56
CA GLY A 44 -11.36 -1.12 6.26
C GLY A 44 -11.20 -0.24 7.51
N THR A 45 -10.85 1.01 7.28
CA THR A 45 -10.75 2.06 8.32
C THR A 45 -11.31 3.38 7.79
N THR A 46 -12.04 4.08 8.65
CA THR A 46 -12.60 5.41 8.32
C THR A 46 -11.52 6.45 8.07
N LEU A 47 -10.32 6.24 8.60
CA LEU A 47 -9.16 7.10 8.34
C LEU A 47 -8.80 7.12 6.85
N ALA A 48 -8.91 5.97 6.18
CA ALA A 48 -8.61 5.86 4.75
C ALA A 48 -9.72 6.47 3.90
N ASP A 49 -10.99 6.23 4.23
CA ASP A 49 -12.12 6.85 3.53
C ASP A 49 -12.08 8.39 3.61
N GLY A 50 -11.61 8.90 4.76
CA GLY A 50 -11.55 10.31 5.05
C GLY A 50 -10.31 11.01 4.53
N PHE A 51 -9.30 10.30 3.99
CA PHE A 51 -7.96 10.85 3.79
C PHE A 51 -7.90 12.13 2.93
N SER A 52 -8.74 12.24 1.91
CA SER A 52 -8.85 13.46 1.09
C SER A 52 -9.47 14.66 1.82
N LYS A 53 -10.21 14.41 2.91
CA LYS A 53 -10.84 15.39 3.80
C LYS A 53 -10.05 15.62 5.08
N ILE A 54 -9.00 14.83 5.31
CA ILE A 54 -8.10 15.00 6.43
C ILE A 54 -7.33 16.30 6.21
N GLY A 55 -7.45 17.23 7.16
CA GLY A 55 -6.78 18.53 7.12
C GLY A 55 -5.25 18.41 7.22
N ASP A 56 -4.56 19.47 6.81
CA ASP A 56 -3.10 19.50 6.71
C ASP A 56 -2.39 19.08 8.01
N GLY A 57 -2.95 19.39 9.18
CA GLY A 57 -2.36 19.01 10.48
C GLY A 57 -2.23 17.50 10.73
N VAL A 58 -3.06 16.65 10.13
CA VAL A 58 -2.92 15.17 10.27
C VAL A 58 -1.97 14.64 9.20
N LYS A 59 -1.90 15.28 8.02
CA LYS A 59 -0.83 14.99 7.05
C LYS A 59 0.52 15.34 7.65
N ASP A 60 0.62 16.48 8.34
CA ASP A 60 1.81 16.89 9.08
C ASP A 60 2.15 15.93 10.22
N ALA A 61 1.14 15.43 10.95
CA ALA A 61 1.34 14.40 11.97
C ALA A 61 1.85 13.08 11.36
N LEU A 62 1.31 12.68 10.20
CA LEU A 62 1.76 11.51 9.46
C LEU A 62 3.19 11.70 8.95
N VAL A 63 3.52 12.87 8.38
CA VAL A 63 4.88 13.25 8.00
C VAL A 63 5.80 13.23 9.20
N GLY A 64 5.36 13.72 10.36
CA GLY A 64 6.11 13.68 11.61
C GLY A 64 6.40 12.25 12.07
N ILE A 65 5.40 11.37 12.05
CA ILE A 65 5.57 9.94 12.39
C ILE A 65 6.52 9.26 11.40
N LEU A 66 6.31 9.44 10.09
CA LEU A 66 7.15 8.85 9.04
C LEU A 66 8.59 9.39 9.11
N SER A 67 8.75 10.67 9.41
CA SER A 67 10.06 11.28 9.65
C SER A 67 10.72 10.65 10.86
N VAL A 68 10.03 10.48 11.99
CA VAL A 68 10.59 9.84 13.20
C VAL A 68 10.96 8.38 12.94
N LEU A 69 10.12 7.63 12.22
CA LEU A 69 10.40 6.24 11.83
C LEU A 69 11.60 6.14 10.86
N GLY A 70 11.82 7.16 10.02
CA GLY A 70 13.00 7.29 9.14
C GLY A 70 14.24 7.94 9.78
N VAL A 71 14.14 8.45 11.01
CA VAL A 71 15.17 9.26 11.70
C VAL A 71 15.75 8.57 12.95
N ALA A 72 15.29 7.36 13.30
CA ALA A 72 15.87 6.60 14.42
C ALA A 72 17.29 6.01 14.16
N GLY A 73 18.00 6.47 13.11
CA GLY A 73 19.38 6.11 12.83
C GLY A 73 20.13 7.24 12.10
N ASP A 74 20.82 8.08 12.87
CA ASP A 74 21.80 9.09 12.44
C ASP A 74 21.32 10.16 11.43
N ALA A 75 21.37 11.43 11.85
CA ALA A 75 20.72 12.60 11.24
C ALA A 75 21.26 13.04 9.84
N THR A 76 21.88 12.14 9.09
CA THR A 76 22.37 12.39 7.71
C THR A 76 21.98 11.31 6.70
N LYS A 77 21.34 10.21 7.13
CA LYS A 77 20.95 9.09 6.23
C LYS A 77 19.57 8.54 6.55
N ALA A 78 18.56 9.41 6.60
CA ALA A 78 17.18 8.97 6.50
C ALA A 78 16.96 8.37 5.10
N VAL A 79 17.29 7.09 4.93
CA VAL A 79 17.02 6.30 3.72
C VAL A 79 15.60 5.76 3.86
N PHE A 80 14.62 6.67 3.89
CA PHE A 80 13.24 6.28 3.68
C PHE A 80 13.04 6.16 2.17
N ASP A 81 12.82 4.93 1.73
CA ASP A 81 12.42 4.61 0.36
C ASP A 81 11.01 4.04 0.42
N ALA A 82 10.06 4.73 -0.24
CA ALA A 82 8.68 4.29 -0.34
C ALA A 82 8.49 3.11 -1.31
N GLN A 83 9.53 2.73 -2.06
CA GLN A 83 9.53 1.63 -3.04
C GLN A 83 8.42 1.76 -4.07
N LEU A 84 8.36 2.94 -4.72
CA LEU A 84 7.33 3.31 -5.70
C LEU A 84 7.88 3.36 -7.14
N ASP A 85 8.92 2.57 -7.41
CA ASP A 85 9.60 2.52 -8.71
C ASP A 85 8.65 2.13 -9.86
N GLN A 86 7.66 1.28 -9.57
CA GLN A 86 6.62 0.88 -10.53
C GLN A 86 5.76 2.05 -11.00
N TRP A 87 5.67 3.12 -10.21
CA TRP A 87 4.99 4.37 -10.55
C TRP A 87 5.94 5.47 -11.01
N ASN A 88 7.22 5.14 -11.18
CA ASN A 88 8.29 6.09 -11.50
C ASN A 88 8.38 7.23 -10.46
N ILE A 89 8.06 6.93 -9.20
CA ILE A 89 8.22 7.86 -8.07
C ILE A 89 9.48 7.44 -7.33
N SER A 90 10.57 8.15 -7.61
CA SER A 90 11.84 7.87 -6.97
C SER A 90 11.80 8.20 -5.48
N SER A 91 12.65 7.50 -4.73
CA SER A 91 13.04 7.88 -3.37
C SER A 91 13.60 9.31 -3.30
N ARG A 92 13.87 9.78 -2.08
CA ARG A 92 14.32 11.15 -1.83
C ARG A 92 15.56 11.47 -2.67
N ILE A 93 15.51 12.59 -3.39
CA ILE A 93 16.61 13.04 -4.25
C ILE A 93 17.71 13.67 -3.38
N ASP A 94 18.97 13.60 -3.82
CA ASP A 94 20.10 14.23 -3.12
C ASP A 94 19.86 15.74 -2.95
N GLY A 95 19.89 16.21 -1.69
CA GLY A 95 19.62 17.59 -1.33
C GLY A 95 18.14 17.96 -1.18
N GLU A 96 17.20 17.05 -1.45
CA GLU A 96 15.77 17.25 -1.20
C GLU A 96 15.48 17.18 0.32
N SER A 97 14.74 18.17 0.84
CA SER A 97 14.28 18.13 2.22
C SER A 97 13.19 17.07 2.39
N ILE A 98 13.03 16.54 3.61
CA ILE A 98 11.99 15.55 3.90
C ILE A 98 10.59 16.12 3.60
N GLY A 99 10.35 17.40 3.92
CA GLY A 99 9.09 18.08 3.58
C GLY A 99 8.85 18.13 2.06
N ALA A 100 9.86 18.55 1.28
CA ALA A 100 9.74 18.61 -0.18
C ALA A 100 9.49 17.22 -0.81
N TYR A 101 10.11 16.17 -0.26
CA TYR A 101 9.86 14.79 -0.66
C TYR A 101 8.39 14.40 -0.43
N PHE A 102 7.84 14.67 0.75
CA PHE A 102 6.45 14.35 1.07
C PHE A 102 5.46 15.21 0.27
N ASP A 103 5.76 16.48 0.03
CA ASP A 103 4.94 17.35 -0.83
C ASP A 103 4.86 16.79 -2.26
N ARG A 104 6.00 16.37 -2.82
CA ARG A 104 6.09 15.71 -4.14
C ARG A 104 5.33 14.38 -4.15
N PHE A 105 5.48 13.58 -3.11
CA PHE A 105 4.82 12.29 -2.96
C PHE A 105 3.29 12.45 -2.89
N PHE A 106 2.78 13.34 -2.04
CA PHE A 106 1.34 13.60 -1.89
C PHE A 106 0.72 14.30 -3.10
N SER A 107 1.52 14.99 -3.92
CA SER A 107 1.09 15.57 -5.20
C SER A 107 1.05 14.57 -6.36
N SER A 108 1.45 13.31 -6.12
CA SER A 108 1.44 12.28 -7.17
C SER A 108 0.03 11.75 -7.44
N LYS A 109 -0.14 11.13 -8.61
CA LYS A 109 -1.41 10.49 -9.03
C LYS A 109 -1.88 9.38 -8.09
N LEU A 110 -1.02 8.89 -7.19
CA LEU A 110 -1.37 7.89 -6.18
C LEU A 110 -2.46 8.37 -5.21
N PHE A 111 -2.62 9.69 -5.10
CA PHE A 111 -3.60 10.33 -4.21
C PHE A 111 -4.83 10.86 -4.96
N ASP A 112 -4.91 10.64 -6.28
CA ASP A 112 -6.11 10.93 -7.05
C ASP A 112 -7.24 9.96 -6.63
N LEU A 113 -8.45 10.50 -6.44
CA LEU A 113 -9.62 9.71 -5.97
C LEU A 113 -10.02 8.56 -6.91
N SER A 114 -9.65 8.65 -8.19
CA SER A 114 -9.91 7.60 -9.19
C SER A 114 -8.87 6.50 -9.19
N PHE A 115 -7.74 6.69 -8.51
CA PHE A 115 -6.64 5.74 -8.50
C PHE A 115 -6.81 4.74 -7.37
N LYS A 116 -6.97 3.46 -7.73
CA LYS A 116 -7.28 2.37 -6.79
C LYS A 116 -6.08 1.53 -6.39
N ASP A 117 -4.97 1.61 -7.11
CA ASP A 117 -3.79 0.78 -6.83
C ASP A 117 -2.88 1.44 -5.78
N THR A 118 -3.47 1.72 -4.62
CA THR A 118 -2.83 2.46 -3.52
C THR A 118 -3.29 1.91 -2.18
N CYS A 119 -2.44 2.01 -1.16
CA CYS A 119 -2.77 1.56 0.19
C CYS A 119 -4.01 2.27 0.74
N LEU A 120 -4.25 3.53 0.36
CA LEU A 120 -5.45 4.26 0.79
C LEU A 120 -6.74 3.60 0.30
N TRP A 121 -6.76 3.08 -0.93
CA TRP A 121 -7.91 2.35 -1.45
C TRP A 121 -8.05 1.01 -0.73
N SER A 122 -6.97 0.22 -0.64
CA SER A 122 -6.98 -1.09 0.06
C SER A 122 -7.34 -0.98 1.55
N LEU A 123 -7.12 0.16 2.19
CA LEU A 123 -7.50 0.42 3.57
C LEU A 123 -8.93 0.96 3.72
N SER A 124 -9.53 1.47 2.65
CA SER A 124 -10.90 2.01 2.65
C SER A 124 -11.94 0.89 2.78
N HIS A 125 -13.13 1.20 3.28
CA HIS A 125 -14.20 0.20 3.34
C HIS A 125 -14.60 -0.29 1.94
N ALA A 126 -14.55 0.59 0.94
CA ALA A 126 -14.87 0.24 -0.44
C ALA A 126 -13.85 -0.72 -1.05
N GLY A 127 -12.54 -0.43 -0.89
CA GLY A 127 -11.47 -1.28 -1.39
C GLY A 127 -11.40 -2.63 -0.67
N VAL A 128 -11.57 -2.65 0.66
CA VAL A 128 -11.65 -3.93 1.40
C VAL A 128 -12.85 -4.75 0.96
N LYS A 129 -14.00 -4.14 0.67
CA LYS A 129 -15.16 -4.85 0.13
C LYS A 129 -14.89 -5.46 -1.25
N GLU A 130 -14.18 -4.72 -2.11
CA GLU A 130 -13.73 -5.21 -3.42
C GLU A 130 -12.74 -6.37 -3.26
N GLU A 131 -11.75 -6.24 -2.37
CA GLU A 131 -10.77 -7.29 -2.09
C GLU A 131 -11.42 -8.56 -1.49
N ASN A 132 -12.30 -8.41 -0.50
CA ASN A 132 -13.00 -9.53 0.14
C ASN A 132 -13.99 -10.25 -0.80
N SER A 133 -14.30 -9.70 -1.97
CA SER A 133 -15.16 -10.37 -2.96
C SER A 133 -14.47 -11.57 -3.62
N TRP A 134 -13.13 -11.61 -3.60
CA TRP A 134 -12.34 -12.65 -4.25
C TRP A 134 -11.25 -13.25 -3.36
N VAL A 135 -10.73 -12.49 -2.39
CA VAL A 135 -9.80 -13.01 -1.39
C VAL A 135 -10.59 -13.78 -0.34
N THR A 136 -10.57 -15.10 -0.46
CA THR A 136 -11.22 -16.02 0.48
C THR A 136 -10.26 -16.48 1.56
N HIS A 137 -10.80 -16.78 2.74
CA HIS A 137 -10.05 -17.54 3.76
C HIS A 137 -10.09 -19.01 3.32
N GLY A 138 -8.91 -19.63 3.21
CA GLY A 138 -8.78 -21.07 2.98
C GLY A 138 -9.25 -21.89 4.18
#